data_AF-A0A965HQH9-F1
#
_entry.id   AF-A0A965HQH9-F1
#
_cell.length_a   1.000
_cell.length_b   1.000
_cell.length_c   1.000
_cell.angle_alpha   90.00
_cell.angle_beta   90.00
_cell.angle_gamma   90.00
#
_symmetry.space_group_name_H-M   'P 1'
#
loop_
_entity.id
_entity.type
_entity.pdbx_description
1 polymer ?
#
loop_
_entity_poly.entity_id
_entity_poly.type
_entity_poly.pdbx_seq_one_letter_code
_entity_poly.pdbx_strand_id
1 'polypeptide(L)'
;MGGGRITPEEAGEMYRWPLAKLGEASHVRRNLAKGKDYGGKGKEVVTYMVDRNINYTNVCDVYCKFCAFYRTEKDADHYVLSLDQ
;
A
#
# COMPACT_ATOMS: atom_id res chain seq x y z
N MET A 1 -11.26 -0.91 -22.28
CA MET A 1 -10.42 -2.02 -21.76
C MET A 1 -11.34 -3.08 -21.17
N GLY A 2 -11.18 -4.35 -21.55
CA GLY A 2 -12.14 -5.43 -21.27
C GLY A 2 -12.17 -5.98 -19.83
N GLY A 3 -11.77 -5.19 -18.83
CA GLY A 3 -11.79 -5.59 -17.42
C GLY A 3 -10.76 -6.66 -17.00
N GLY A 4 -9.87 -7.06 -17.91
CA GLY A 4 -8.77 -8.00 -17.66
C GLY A 4 -7.60 -7.39 -16.88
N ARG A 5 -6.59 -8.23 -16.60
CA ARG A 5 -5.32 -7.78 -16.02
C ARG A 5 -4.57 -6.92 -17.04
N ILE A 6 -4.11 -5.75 -16.61
CA ILE A 6 -3.29 -4.86 -17.44
C ILE A 6 -1.88 -5.43 -17.66
N THR A 7 -1.33 -5.26 -18.85
CA THR A 7 0.09 -5.58 -19.13
C THR A 7 1.01 -4.42 -18.71
N PRO A 8 2.32 -4.63 -18.61
CA PRO A 8 3.28 -3.55 -18.36
C PRO A 8 3.21 -2.43 -19.42
N GLU A 9 2.99 -2.77 -20.68
CA GLU A 9 2.88 -1.83 -21.80
C GLU A 9 1.64 -0.95 -21.64
N GLU A 10 0.48 -1.56 -21.39
CA GLU A 10 -0.78 -0.86 -21.11
C GLU A 10 -0.65 0.05 -19.89
N ALA A 11 0.00 -0.42 -18.82
CA ALA A 11 0.26 0.38 -17.62
C ALA A 11 1.13 1.61 -17.96
N GLY A 12 2.18 1.42 -18.76
CA GLY A 12 3.05 2.50 -19.24
C GLY A 12 2.31 3.56 -20.07
N GLU A 13 1.32 3.14 -20.87
CA GLU A 13 0.44 4.07 -21.58
C GLU A 13 -0.51 4.82 -20.65
N MET A 14 -1.09 4.13 -19.68
CA MET A 14 -2.01 4.71 -18.68
C MET A 14 -1.35 5.79 -17.83
N TYR A 15 -0.05 5.67 -17.54
CA TYR A 15 0.72 6.71 -16.83
C TYR A 15 0.70 8.07 -17.53
N ARG A 16 0.43 8.12 -18.84
CA ARG A 16 0.35 9.35 -19.64
C ARG A 16 -1.08 9.85 -19.86
N TRP A 17 -2.09 9.18 -19.30
CA TRP A 17 -3.48 9.59 -19.47
C TRP A 17 -3.79 10.88 -18.70
N PRO A 18 -4.81 11.64 -19.13
CA PRO A 18 -5.39 12.68 -18.30
C PRO A 18 -5.82 12.11 -16.94
N LEU A 19 -5.44 12.78 -15.85
CA LEU A 19 -5.68 12.30 -14.49
C LEU A 19 -7.17 12.00 -14.23
N ALA A 20 -8.08 12.83 -14.74
CA ALA A 20 -9.52 12.62 -14.60
C ALA A 20 -9.97 11.27 -15.21
N LYS A 21 -9.47 10.94 -16.41
CA LYS A 21 -9.77 9.68 -17.10
C LYS A 21 -9.25 8.46 -16.33
N LEU A 22 -8.03 8.57 -15.78
CA LEU A 22 -7.47 7.52 -14.92
C LEU A 22 -8.30 7.35 -13.63
N GLY A 23 -8.76 8.47 -13.06
CA GLY A 23 -9.63 8.50 -11.89
C GLY A 23 -10.97 7.80 -12.14
N GLU A 24 -11.63 8.09 -13.27
CA GLU A 24 -12.89 7.44 -13.67
C GLU A 24 -12.73 5.92 -13.82
N ALA A 25 -11.69 5.47 -14.53
CA ALA A 25 -11.41 4.04 -14.69
C ALA A 25 -11.15 3.36 -13.34
N SER A 26 -10.39 4.02 -12.46
CA SER A 26 -10.10 3.54 -11.10
C SER A 26 -11.37 3.46 -10.24
N HIS A 27 -12.26 4.45 -10.35
CA HIS A 27 -13.54 4.48 -9.64
C HIS A 27 -14.44 3.31 -10.05
N VAL A 28 -14.55 3.04 -11.36
CA VAL A 28 -15.27 1.86 -11.88
C VAL A 28 -14.70 0.58 -11.28
N ARG A 29 -13.37 0.40 -11.29
CA ARG A 29 -12.73 -0.81 -10.75
C ARG A 29 -12.96 -0.97 -9.24
N ARG A 30 -12.92 0.13 -8.48
CA ARG A 30 -13.22 0.15 -7.04
C ARG A 30 -14.65 -0.29 -6.75
N ASN A 31 -15.64 0.23 -7.47
CA ASN A 31 -17.05 -0.12 -7.29
C ASN A 31 -17.33 -1.61 -7.56
N LEU A 32 -16.56 -2.24 -8.45
CA LEU A 32 -16.68 -3.66 -8.77
C LEU A 32 -15.93 -4.58 -7.79
N ALA A 33 -14.89 -4.08 -7.11
CA ALA A 33 -13.94 -4.91 -6.38
C ALA A 33 -14.55 -5.75 -5.25
N LYS A 34 -15.58 -5.21 -4.59
CA LYS A 34 -16.17 -5.76 -3.37
C LYS A 34 -17.64 -6.18 -3.52
N GLY A 35 -18.14 -6.22 -4.75
CA GLY A 35 -19.53 -6.62 -5.02
C GLY A 35 -19.84 -8.02 -4.49
N LYS A 36 -18.96 -9.00 -4.70
CA LYS A 36 -19.14 -10.38 -4.24
C LYS A 36 -19.11 -10.50 -2.71
N ASP A 37 -18.22 -9.75 -2.07
CA ASP A 37 -17.98 -9.82 -0.62
C ASP A 37 -19.15 -9.22 0.19
N TYR A 38 -19.92 -8.30 -0.40
CA TYR A 38 -21.00 -7.56 0.30
C TYR A 38 -22.36 -7.66 -0.39
N GLY A 39 -22.68 -8.81 -0.99
CA GLY A 39 -24.02 -9.07 -1.55
C GLY A 39 -24.47 -8.03 -2.59
N GLY A 40 -23.55 -7.55 -3.42
CA GLY A 40 -23.78 -6.51 -4.43
C GLY A 40 -23.61 -5.07 -3.94
N LYS A 41 -23.45 -4.83 -2.64
CA LYS A 41 -23.34 -3.48 -2.05
C LYS A 41 -21.91 -2.98 -1.87
N GLY A 42 -20.91 -3.65 -2.46
CA GLY A 42 -19.49 -3.31 -2.28
C GLY A 42 -19.10 -1.87 -2.63
N LYS A 43 -19.87 -1.18 -3.48
CA LYS A 43 -19.68 0.23 -3.81
C LYS A 43 -20.02 1.21 -2.66
N GLU A 44 -20.86 0.77 -1.72
CA GLU A 44 -21.30 1.55 -0.56
C GLU A 44 -20.41 1.30 0.68
N VAL A 45 -19.47 0.36 0.57
CA VAL A 45 -18.66 -0.09 1.70
C VAL A 45 -17.24 0.45 1.60
N VAL A 46 -16.80 1.12 2.66
CA VAL A 46 -15.40 1.49 2.89
C VAL A 46 -14.94 0.79 4.17
N THR A 47 -13.85 0.03 4.08
CA THR A 47 -13.26 -0.69 5.21
C THR A 47 -12.02 0.04 5.72
N TYR A 48 -11.63 -0.22 6.96
CA TYR A 48 -10.40 0.27 7.55
C TYR A 48 -9.66 -0.89 8.24
N MET A 49 -8.35 -0.71 8.42
CA MET A 49 -7.50 -1.63 9.16
C MET A 49 -7.14 -0.97 10.49
N VAL A 50 -7.35 -1.69 11.59
CA VAL A 50 -6.85 -1.29 12.92
C VAL A 50 -5.62 -2.14 13.16
N ASP A 51 -4.46 -1.49 13.24
CA ASP A 51 -3.18 -2.17 13.36
C ASP A 51 -2.29 -1.46 14.39
N ARG A 52 -1.31 -2.20 14.93
CA ARG A 52 -0.27 -1.66 15.78
C ARG A 52 1.10 -2.11 15.27
N ASN A 53 1.99 -1.15 15.05
CA ASN A 53 3.39 -1.42 14.81
C ASN A 53 4.14 -1.36 16.13
N ILE A 54 4.58 -2.53 16.63
CA ILE A 54 5.48 -2.62 17.78
C ILE A 54 6.91 -2.63 17.24
N ASN A 55 7.60 -1.51 17.38
CA ASN A 55 9.00 -1.41 16.99
C ASN A 55 9.89 -1.77 18.18
N TYR A 56 10.23 -3.06 18.30
CA TYR A 56 11.16 -3.54 19.34
C TYR A 56 12.62 -3.28 18.97
N THR A 57 12.90 -2.90 17.74
CA THR A 57 14.23 -2.44 17.28
C THR A 57 14.07 -1.51 16.10
N ASN A 58 15.01 -0.59 15.94
CA ASN A 58 15.19 0.15 14.69
C ASN A 58 16.46 -0.28 13.92
N VAL A 59 17.22 -1.26 14.44
CA VAL A 59 18.39 -1.84 13.77
C VAL A 59 17.93 -2.67 12.57
N CYS A 60 18.51 -2.43 11.39
CA CYS A 60 18.13 -3.12 10.16
C CYS A 60 19.33 -3.34 9.22
N ASP A 61 19.35 -4.50 8.56
CA ASP A 61 20.38 -4.95 7.63
C ASP A 61 20.05 -4.74 6.14
N VAL A 62 18.88 -4.14 5.83
CA VAL A 62 18.42 -3.90 4.46
C VAL A 62 18.89 -2.55 3.92
N TYR A 63 19.18 -1.56 4.80
CA TYR A 63 19.71 -0.25 4.42
C TYR A 63 18.89 0.50 3.35
N CYS A 64 17.55 0.43 3.44
CA CYS A 64 16.65 1.11 2.51
C CYS A 64 16.89 2.64 2.51
N LYS A 65 17.29 3.20 1.36
CA LYS A 65 17.58 4.64 1.20
C LYS A 65 16.40 5.58 1.52
N PHE A 66 15.17 5.08 1.45
CA PHE A 66 13.96 5.84 1.73
C PHE A 66 13.40 5.59 3.14
N CYS A 67 13.95 4.64 3.89
CA CYS A 67 13.44 4.30 5.21
C CYS A 67 14.01 5.28 6.24
N ALA A 68 13.16 6.16 6.77
CA ALA A 68 13.54 7.10 7.82
C ALA A 68 13.82 6.42 9.18
N PHE A 69 13.34 5.19 9.35
CA PHE A 69 13.36 4.49 10.63
C PHE A 69 14.61 3.65 10.86
N TYR A 70 15.21 3.11 9.79
CA TYR A 70 16.34 2.19 9.90
C TYR A 70 17.55 2.87 10.55
N ARG A 71 18.24 2.12 11.40
CA ARG A 71 19.55 2.42 11.96
C ARG A 71 20.48 1.23 11.80
N THR A 72 21.77 1.52 11.82
CA THR A 72 22.84 0.57 12.06
C THR A 72 23.16 0.52 13.55
N GLU A 73 23.84 -0.53 14.01
CA GLU A 73 24.33 -0.61 15.40
C GLU A 73 25.35 0.48 15.76
N LYS A 74 25.84 1.24 14.77
CA LYS A 74 26.78 2.35 14.99
C LYS A 74 26.10 3.69 15.16
N ASP A 75 24.81 3.80 14.82
CA ASP A 75 24.08 5.05 14.94
C ASP A 75 23.75 5.33 16.40
N ALA A 76 23.85 6.60 16.81
CA ALA A 76 23.73 6.98 18.23
C ALA A 76 22.31 6.76 18.79
N ASP A 77 21.30 6.75 17.94
CA ASP A 77 19.88 6.57 18.28
C ASP A 77 19.35 5.17 17.94
N HIS A 78 20.23 4.18 17.75
CA HIS A 78 19.79 2.79 17.61
C HIS A 78 19.28 2.23 18.94
N TYR A 79 18.36 1.27 18.87
CA TYR A 79 17.88 0.55 20.05
C TYR A 79 17.42 -0.87 19.71
N VAL A 80 17.48 -1.74 20.73
CA VAL A 80 16.80 -3.03 20.80
C VAL A 80 16.15 -3.14 22.17
N LEU A 81 14.83 -3.29 22.21
CA LEU A 81 14.06 -3.46 23.43
C LEU A 81 14.13 -4.92 23.90
N SER A 82 14.11 -5.13 25.22
CA SER A 82 13.86 -6.46 25.79
C SER A 82 12.40 -6.87 25.63
N LEU A 83 12.06 -8.12 25.97
CA LEU A 83 10.68 -8.60 25.92
C LEU A 83 9.76 -7.89 26.94
N ASP A 84 10.32 -7.44 28.05
CA ASP A 84 9.57 -6.82 29.15
C ASP A 84 9.36 -5.31 28.97
N GLN A 85 10.08 -4.68 28.03
CA GLN A 85 9.99 -3.26 27.68
C GLN A 85 8.92 -3.03 26.61
#